data_AF-M6GL82-F1
#
_entry.id   AF-M6GL82-F1
#
_cell.length_a   1.000
_cell.length_b   1.000
_cell.length_c   1.000
_cell.angle_alpha   90.00
_cell.angle_beta   90.00
_cell.angle_gamma   90.00
#
_symmetry.space_group_name_H-M   'P 1'
#
loop_
_entity.id
_entity.type
_entity.pdbx_description
1 polymer ?
#
loop_
_entity_poly.entity_id
_entity_poly.type
_entity_poly.pdbx_seq_one_letter_code
_entity_poly.pdbx_strand_id
1 'polypeptide(L)'
;MEKNYKKLIFLMIVVIGLTGCKKSQEELAKEEEKKKLEVVNSSINMVYGIFINNLVFLLDENAESMKEEPACFEFRPKEGRASVKFYKHPEVYNLEVKTKNELEYILIYQAKQANLKLNLKGQLPGRVSGVIDVLSAELRLFDLPNKKNLPLLMI
;
A
#
# COMPACT_ATOMS: atom_id res chain seq x y z
N MET A 1 -47.38 -24.15 -37.73
CA MET A 1 -46.27 -23.16 -37.82
C MET A 1 -45.29 -23.31 -36.65
N GLU A 2 -44.76 -24.52 -36.41
CA GLU A 2 -44.09 -24.84 -35.13
C GLU A 2 -42.57 -25.06 -35.25
N LYS A 3 -42.10 -25.42 -36.46
CA LYS A 3 -40.68 -25.78 -36.70
C LYS A 3 -39.73 -24.57 -36.83
N ASN A 4 -40.25 -23.39 -37.13
CA ASN A 4 -39.42 -22.20 -37.37
C ASN A 4 -39.10 -21.41 -36.09
N TYR A 5 -39.95 -21.50 -35.06
CA TYR A 5 -39.75 -20.82 -33.77
C TYR A 5 -38.54 -21.37 -33.00
N LYS A 6 -38.39 -22.71 -32.95
CA LYS A 6 -37.24 -23.36 -32.31
C LYS A 6 -35.91 -22.99 -32.96
N LYS A 7 -35.86 -22.83 -34.29
CA LYS A 7 -34.66 -22.37 -35.02
C LYS A 7 -34.33 -20.90 -34.73
N LEU A 8 -35.35 -20.05 -34.64
CA LEU A 8 -35.19 -18.61 -34.34
C LEU A 8 -34.67 -18.36 -32.91
N ILE A 9 -35.15 -19.12 -31.93
CA ILE A 9 -34.64 -19.06 -30.55
C ILE A 9 -33.18 -19.51 -30.49
N PHE A 10 -32.84 -20.60 -31.17
CA PHE A 10 -31.47 -21.11 -31.18
C PHE A 10 -30.51 -20.09 -31.80
N LEU A 11 -30.94 -19.40 -32.86
CA LEU A 11 -30.17 -18.33 -33.50
C LEU A 11 -29.98 -17.13 -32.55
N MET A 12 -31.02 -16.71 -31.82
CA MET A 12 -30.94 -15.64 -30.82
C MET A 12 -29.97 -15.97 -29.67
N ILE A 13 -29.99 -17.21 -29.16
CA ILE A 13 -29.09 -17.66 -28.08
C ILE A 13 -27.64 -17.68 -28.56
N VAL A 14 -27.39 -18.07 -29.82
CA VAL A 14 -26.05 -18.05 -30.42
C VAL A 14 -25.56 -16.61 -30.62
N VAL A 15 -26.42 -15.67 -31.04
CA VAL A 15 -26.04 -14.25 -31.19
C VAL A 15 -25.73 -13.61 -29.83
N ILE A 16 -26.53 -13.89 -28.79
CA ILE A 16 -26.30 -13.37 -27.42
C ILE A 16 -25.04 -14.00 -26.80
N GLY A 17 -24.76 -15.29 -27.08
CA GLY A 17 -23.55 -15.98 -26.63
C GLY A 17 -22.27 -15.53 -27.35
N LEU A 18 -22.38 -15.03 -28.59
CA LEU A 18 -21.26 -14.49 -29.37
C LEU A 18 -21.01 -13.00 -29.10
N THR A 19 -22.02 -12.26 -28.61
CA THR A 19 -21.80 -11.00 -27.90
C THR A 19 -21.37 -11.28 -26.47
N GLY A 20 -20.31 -12.06 -26.29
CA GLY A 20 -19.60 -12.08 -25.02
C GLY A 20 -19.29 -10.62 -24.69
N CYS A 21 -19.84 -10.10 -23.60
CA CYS A 21 -19.54 -8.76 -23.10
C CYS A 21 -18.02 -8.67 -22.95
N LYS A 22 -17.36 -8.11 -23.97
CA LYS A 22 -15.96 -7.69 -23.87
C LYS A 22 -15.98 -6.61 -22.80
N LYS A 23 -15.56 -6.96 -21.58
CA LYS A 23 -15.26 -5.97 -20.55
C LYS A 23 -14.41 -4.88 -21.19
N SER A 24 -14.77 -3.63 -20.95
CA SER A 24 -13.98 -2.52 -21.47
C SER A 24 -12.57 -2.57 -20.87
N GLN A 25 -11.58 -2.00 -21.55
CA GLN A 25 -10.22 -1.90 -20.99
C GLN A 25 -10.22 -1.18 -19.63
N GLU A 26 -11.16 -0.25 -19.42
CA GLU A 26 -11.36 0.44 -18.15
C GLU A 26 -11.87 -0.49 -17.04
N GLU A 27 -12.86 -1.35 -17.32
CA GLU A 27 -13.37 -2.32 -16.35
C GLU A 27 -12.32 -3.37 -15.97
N LEU A 28 -11.52 -3.81 -16.94
CA LEU A 28 -10.40 -4.72 -16.73
C LEU A 28 -9.33 -4.09 -15.82
N ALA A 29 -8.98 -2.82 -16.05
CA ALA A 29 -8.00 -2.10 -15.24
C ALA A 29 -8.49 -1.92 -13.78
N LYS A 30 -9.76 -1.55 -13.58
CA LYS A 30 -10.37 -1.42 -12.24
C LYS A 30 -10.40 -2.75 -11.48
N GLU A 31 -10.68 -3.86 -12.17
CA GLU A 31 -10.67 -5.18 -11.55
C GLU A 31 -9.25 -5.62 -11.15
N GLU A 32 -8.25 -5.32 -11.98
CA GLU A 32 -6.84 -5.58 -11.66
C GLU A 32 -6.37 -4.76 -10.46
N GLU A 33 -6.70 -3.47 -10.42
CA GLU A 33 -6.37 -2.58 -9.30
C GLU A 33 -7.00 -3.09 -7.99
N LYS A 34 -8.28 -3.47 -8.02
CA LYS A 34 -8.97 -4.05 -6.88
C LYS A 34 -8.27 -5.33 -6.37
N LYS A 35 -7.84 -6.20 -7.27
CA LYS A 35 -7.11 -7.43 -6.90
C LYS A 35 -5.75 -7.12 -6.28
N LYS A 36 -5.02 -6.12 -6.80
CA LYS A 36 -3.76 -5.68 -6.20
C LYS A 36 -3.96 -5.18 -4.77
N LEU A 37 -5.04 -4.42 -4.56
CA LEU A 37 -5.41 -3.89 -3.26
C LEU A 37 -5.76 -5.00 -2.26
N GLU A 38 -6.51 -6.01 -2.68
CA GLU A 38 -6.85 -7.17 -1.85
C GLU A 38 -5.58 -7.94 -1.40
N VAL A 39 -4.65 -8.19 -2.32
CA VAL A 39 -3.38 -8.86 -2.02
C VAL A 39 -2.55 -8.05 -1.02
N VAL A 40 -2.45 -6.73 -1.24
CA VAL A 40 -1.71 -5.84 -0.33
C VAL A 40 -2.36 -5.82 1.04
N ASN A 41 -3.68 -5.64 1.11
CA ASN A 41 -4.39 -5.64 2.39
C ASN A 41 -4.20 -6.98 3.13
N SER A 42 -4.17 -8.12 2.42
CA SER A 42 -3.91 -9.42 3.05
C SER A 42 -2.50 -9.55 3.64
N SER A 43 -1.51 -8.88 3.03
CA SER A 43 -0.08 -9.00 3.34
C SER A 43 0.54 -7.74 3.96
N ILE A 44 -0.29 -6.76 4.36
CA ILE A 44 0.17 -5.42 4.77
C ILE A 44 0.99 -5.42 6.07
N ASN A 45 0.77 -6.41 6.94
CA ASN A 45 1.55 -6.60 8.14
C ASN A 45 2.89 -7.23 7.73
N MET A 46 3.94 -6.41 7.62
CA MET A 46 5.22 -6.85 7.08
C MET A 46 6.38 -6.07 7.69
N VAL A 47 7.57 -6.68 7.65
CA VAL A 47 8.82 -6.02 8.00
C VAL A 47 9.51 -5.58 6.72
N TYR A 48 9.79 -4.28 6.63
CA TYR A 48 10.46 -3.66 5.51
C TYR A 48 11.90 -3.30 5.90
N GLY A 49 12.87 -3.75 5.10
CA GLY A 49 14.22 -3.22 5.15
C GLY A 49 14.27 -1.93 4.34
N ILE A 50 14.47 -0.79 4.99
CA ILE A 50 14.46 0.52 4.33
C ILE A 50 15.61 1.40 4.84
N PHE A 51 16.10 2.26 3.95
CA PHE A 51 16.84 3.44 4.37
C PHE A 51 15.81 4.46 4.86
N ILE A 52 15.89 4.82 6.14
CA ILE A 52 14.87 5.59 6.88
C ILE A 52 15.19 7.09 6.79
N ASN A 53 15.63 7.58 5.63
CA ASN A 53 16.11 8.96 5.49
C ASN A 53 15.08 10.00 5.93
N ASN A 54 13.80 9.80 5.60
CA ASN A 54 12.75 10.77 5.92
C ASN A 54 11.99 10.45 7.21
N LEU A 55 11.98 9.20 7.65
CA LEU A 55 11.21 8.79 8.84
C LEU A 55 11.91 9.21 10.13
N VAL A 56 13.24 9.39 10.14
CA VAL A 56 13.97 9.94 11.30
C VAL A 56 13.45 11.30 11.76
N PHE A 57 12.92 12.13 10.85
CA PHE A 57 12.36 13.44 11.20
C PHE A 57 11.07 13.33 12.03
N LEU A 58 10.36 12.20 11.95
CA LEU A 58 9.20 11.92 12.80
C LEU A 58 9.61 11.52 14.23
N LEU A 59 10.81 10.98 14.40
CA LEU A 59 11.31 10.42 15.65
C LEU A 59 11.92 11.53 16.54
N ASP A 60 13.00 11.24 17.25
CA ASP A 60 13.72 12.19 18.11
C ASP A 60 15.05 12.66 17.50
N GLU A 61 15.73 13.56 18.22
CA GLU A 61 16.99 14.15 17.78
C GLU A 61 18.12 13.11 17.63
N ASN A 62 18.08 12.04 18.44
CA ASN A 62 19.04 10.94 18.33
C ASN A 62 18.86 10.24 16.97
N ALA A 63 17.61 9.98 16.58
CA ALA A 63 17.29 9.38 15.30
C ALA A 63 17.71 10.22 14.10
N GLU A 64 17.66 11.56 14.18
CA GLU A 64 18.12 12.43 13.08
C GLU A 64 19.59 12.19 12.71
N SER A 65 20.43 11.86 13.69
CA SER A 65 21.85 11.53 13.45
C SER A 65 22.05 10.21 12.69
N MET A 66 21.04 9.33 12.72
CA MET A 66 21.04 7.99 12.15
C MET A 66 20.40 7.92 10.76
N LYS A 67 20.14 9.04 10.10
CA LYS A 67 19.42 9.11 8.81
C LYS A 67 19.99 8.21 7.71
N GLU A 68 21.31 8.02 7.67
CA GLU A 68 22.01 7.21 6.66
C GLU A 68 22.16 5.74 7.10
N GLU A 69 21.76 5.41 8.33
CA GLU A 69 21.86 4.04 8.83
C GLU A 69 20.71 3.18 8.32
N PRO A 70 20.99 1.90 7.98
CA PRO A 70 19.94 0.96 7.67
C PRO A 70 19.07 0.73 8.91
N ALA A 71 17.77 0.58 8.68
CA ALA A 71 16.83 0.25 9.73
C ALA A 71 15.77 -0.74 9.26
N CYS A 72 15.23 -1.47 10.24
CA CYS A 72 14.07 -2.31 10.07
C CYS A 72 12.84 -1.50 10.44
N PHE A 73 11.88 -1.42 9.53
CA PHE A 73 10.55 -0.87 9.78
C PHE A 73 9.54 -2.01 9.82
N GLU A 74 9.09 -2.34 11.02
CA GLU A 74 7.98 -3.26 11.21
C GLU A 74 6.67 -2.48 11.14
N PHE A 75 5.86 -2.77 10.12
CA PHE A 75 4.61 -2.07 9.87
C PHE A 75 3.43 -3.00 10.08
N ARG A 76 2.57 -2.70 11.06
CA ARG A 76 1.39 -3.50 11.39
C ARG A 76 0.15 -2.60 11.53
N PRO A 77 -0.32 -1.98 10.45
CA PRO A 77 -1.40 -1.00 10.51
C PRO A 77 -2.72 -1.59 11.04
N LYS A 78 -2.97 -2.88 10.81
CA LYS A 78 -4.15 -3.59 11.36
C LYS A 78 -4.14 -3.69 12.88
N GLU A 79 -2.95 -3.68 13.47
CA GLU A 79 -2.74 -3.68 14.92
C GLU A 79 -2.57 -2.24 15.46
N GLY A 80 -2.69 -1.22 14.61
CA GLY A 80 -2.54 0.19 14.98
C GLY A 80 -1.12 0.58 15.41
N ARG A 81 -0.10 -0.20 15.01
CA ARG A 81 1.28 0.00 15.47
C ARG A 81 2.33 -0.19 14.37
N ALA A 82 3.45 0.48 14.55
CA ALA A 82 4.66 0.25 13.80
C ALA A 82 5.88 0.41 14.72
N SER A 83 7.02 -0.11 14.30
CA SER A 83 8.28 0.13 15.01
C SER A 83 9.46 0.29 14.08
N VAL A 84 10.39 1.14 14.49
CA VAL A 84 11.67 1.35 13.81
C VAL A 84 12.79 0.91 14.72
N LYS A 85 13.70 0.08 14.19
CA LYS A 85 14.95 -0.29 14.86
C LYS A 85 16.13 -0.08 13.92
N PHE A 86 17.08 0.76 14.33
CA PHE A 86 18.33 0.95 13.61
C PHE A 86 19.30 -0.18 13.96
N TYR A 87 20.00 -0.74 12.96
CA TYR A 87 20.77 -1.97 13.16
C TYR A 87 21.87 -1.86 14.22
N LYS A 88 22.49 -0.69 14.36
CA LYS A 88 23.61 -0.47 15.28
C LYS A 88 23.18 0.16 16.61
N HIS A 89 21.89 0.33 16.84
CA HIS A 89 21.37 1.02 18.01
C HIS A 89 20.36 0.16 18.76
N PRO A 90 20.44 0.13 20.11
CA PRO A 90 19.55 -0.71 20.92
C PRO A 90 18.11 -0.18 20.98
N GLU A 91 17.92 1.11 20.70
CA GLU A 91 16.64 1.78 20.80
C GLU A 91 15.64 1.31 19.74
N VAL A 92 14.40 1.11 20.18
CA VAL A 92 13.26 0.75 19.33
C VAL A 92 12.21 1.84 19.45
N TYR A 93 11.97 2.51 18.34
CA TYR A 93 10.97 3.58 18.26
C TYR A 93 9.62 2.95 17.95
N ASN A 94 8.70 2.98 18.91
CA ASN A 94 7.35 2.47 18.74
C ASN A 94 6.43 3.62 18.29
N LEU A 95 5.71 3.42 17.19
CA LEU A 95 4.80 4.38 16.60
C LEU A 95 3.37 3.85 16.65
N GLU A 96 2.42 4.75 16.87
CA GLU A 96 1.01 4.46 16.59
C GLU A 96 0.74 4.65 15.10
N VAL A 97 -0.19 3.86 14.58
CA VAL A 97 -0.62 3.92 13.18
C VAL A 97 -2.12 4.11 13.13
N LYS A 98 -2.58 5.17 12.45
CA LYS A 98 -3.98 5.38 12.12
C LYS A 98 -4.21 5.17 10.64
N THR A 99 -5.15 4.32 10.28
CA THR A 99 -5.55 4.08 8.89
C THR A 99 -6.42 5.24 8.39
N LYS A 100 -6.05 5.85 7.26
CA LYS A 100 -6.91 6.80 6.54
C LYS A 100 -7.74 6.08 5.48
N ASN A 101 -7.09 5.24 4.69
CA ASN A 101 -7.71 4.37 3.69
C ASN A 101 -6.79 3.15 3.46
N GLU A 102 -7.06 2.37 2.42
CA GLU A 102 -6.38 1.09 2.16
C GLU A 102 -4.86 1.24 1.93
N LEU A 103 -4.40 2.40 1.44
CA LEU A 103 -2.99 2.65 1.12
C LEU A 103 -2.41 3.86 1.85
N GLU A 104 -3.21 4.61 2.59
CA GLU A 104 -2.78 5.82 3.30
C GLU A 104 -2.99 5.68 4.82
N TYR A 105 -1.97 6.07 5.56
CA TYR A 105 -1.87 5.94 7.01
C TYR A 105 -1.28 7.21 7.62
N ILE A 106 -1.50 7.40 8.91
CA ILE A 106 -0.83 8.41 9.73
C ILE A 106 0.07 7.67 10.70
N LEU A 107 1.35 7.97 10.68
CA LEU A 107 2.31 7.54 11.69
C LEU A 107 2.37 8.59 12.78
N ILE A 108 2.32 8.18 14.04
CA ILE A 108 2.34 9.06 15.20
C ILE A 108 3.44 8.60 16.13
N TYR A 109 4.31 9.52 16.49
CA TYR A 109 5.34 9.32 17.51
C TYR A 109 5.31 10.51 18.46
N GLN A 110 4.98 10.27 19.73
CA GLN A 110 4.75 11.33 20.72
C GLN A 110 3.70 12.33 20.19
N ALA A 111 4.02 13.62 20.15
CA ALA A 111 3.16 14.68 19.61
C ALA A 111 3.35 14.93 18.09
N LYS A 112 4.26 14.21 17.43
CA LYS A 112 4.57 14.38 16.01
C LYS A 112 3.77 13.41 15.15
N GLN A 113 3.39 13.85 13.95
CA GLN A 113 2.64 13.04 12.99
C GLN A 113 3.26 13.15 11.60
N ALA A 114 3.17 12.08 10.81
CA ALA A 114 3.49 12.09 9.39
C ALA A 114 2.49 11.25 8.58
N ASN A 115 2.16 11.70 7.36
CA ASN A 115 1.34 10.90 6.47
C ASN A 115 2.20 9.91 5.69
N LEU A 116 1.72 8.68 5.63
CA LEU A 116 2.32 7.56 4.94
C LEU A 116 1.41 7.13 3.79
N LYS A 117 1.97 6.95 2.60
CA LYS A 117 1.28 6.32 1.47
C LYS A 117 2.10 5.17 0.94
N LEU A 118 1.39 4.08 0.66
CA LEU A 118 1.94 2.94 -0.05
C LEU A 118 1.61 3.08 -1.54
N ASN A 119 2.65 3.13 -2.37
CA ASN A 119 2.50 3.10 -3.81
C ASN A 119 2.72 1.69 -4.32
N LEU A 120 1.68 1.10 -4.89
CA LEU A 120 1.74 -0.24 -5.47
C LEU A 120 2.43 -0.20 -6.82
N LYS A 121 3.47 -1.02 -6.98
CA LYS A 121 4.24 -1.18 -8.22
C LYS A 121 4.24 -2.64 -8.66
N GLY A 122 4.30 -2.85 -9.98
CA GLY A 122 4.32 -4.18 -10.59
C GLY A 122 2.93 -4.73 -10.90
N GLN A 123 2.90 -6.02 -11.23
CA GLN A 123 1.71 -6.73 -11.66
C GLN A 123 1.45 -7.92 -10.73
N LEU A 124 0.22 -8.43 -10.72
CA LEU A 124 -0.02 -9.72 -10.09
C LEU A 124 0.58 -10.81 -10.98
N PRO A 125 1.17 -11.87 -10.40
CA PRO A 125 1.62 -13.03 -11.18
C PRO A 125 0.47 -13.55 -12.06
N GLY A 126 0.61 -13.37 -13.37
CA GLY A 126 -0.26 -13.99 -14.36
C GLY A 126 0.08 -15.47 -14.53
N ARG A 127 -0.84 -16.26 -15.09
CA ARG A 127 -0.61 -17.69 -15.39
C ARG A 127 0.42 -17.93 -16.52
N VAL A 128 1.00 -16.89 -17.10
CA VAL A 128 1.91 -16.99 -18.26
C VAL A 128 3.32 -16.64 -17.81
N SER A 129 4.24 -17.58 -18.03
CA SER A 129 5.66 -17.49 -17.67
C SER A 129 6.43 -16.59 -18.64
N GLY A 130 7.31 -15.74 -18.11
CA GLY A 130 8.26 -14.96 -18.92
C GLY A 130 9.09 -13.99 -18.09
N VAL A 131 8.44 -13.03 -17.44
CA VAL A 131 8.99 -12.16 -16.38
C VAL A 131 7.77 -11.72 -15.57
N ILE A 132 7.71 -12.07 -14.28
CA ILE A 132 6.65 -11.62 -13.41
C ILE A 132 7.19 -10.45 -12.61
N ASP A 133 6.67 -9.25 -12.86
CA ASP A 133 6.87 -8.13 -11.93
C ASP A 133 6.25 -8.52 -10.59
N VAL A 134 7.05 -8.64 -9.53
CA VAL A 134 6.52 -8.91 -8.19
C VAL A 134 5.83 -7.66 -7.68
N LEU A 135 4.56 -7.79 -7.27
CA LEU A 135 3.82 -6.69 -6.63
C LEU A 135 4.60 -6.21 -5.40
N SER A 136 4.98 -4.94 -5.41
CA SER A 136 5.74 -4.29 -4.34
C SER A 136 5.01 -3.02 -3.86
N ALA A 137 5.20 -2.68 -2.58
CA ALA A 137 4.72 -1.45 -2.01
C ALA A 137 5.89 -0.54 -1.70
N GLU A 138 5.94 0.64 -2.33
CA GLU A 138 6.90 1.68 -2.00
C GLU A 138 6.30 2.61 -0.95
N LEU A 139 7.05 2.81 0.13
CA LEU A 139 6.68 3.68 1.22
C LEU A 139 7.04 5.13 0.88
N ARG A 140 6.06 6.03 0.92
CA ARG A 140 6.29 7.47 0.80
C ARG A 140 5.72 8.23 1.97
N LEU A 141 6.53 9.12 2.52
CA LEU A 141 6.15 10.05 3.57
C LEU A 141 5.83 11.41 2.94
N PHE A 142 4.69 11.96 3.30
CA PHE A 142 4.25 13.30 2.91
C PHE A 142 3.80 14.00 4.18
N ASP A 143 4.18 15.25 4.39
CA ASP A 143 3.93 16.00 5.63
C ASP A 143 4.71 15.48 6.85
N LEU A 144 6.03 15.66 6.82
CA LEU A 144 6.87 15.49 7.99
C LEU A 144 6.65 16.62 9.01
N PRO A 145 6.82 16.38 10.32
CA PRO A 145 6.73 17.43 11.32
C PRO A 145 7.79 18.51 11.02
N ASN A 146 7.32 19.73 10.79
CA ASN A 146 8.17 20.86 10.50
C ASN A 146 8.93 21.26 11.78
N LYS A 147 10.26 21.34 11.73
CA LYS A 147 11.13 21.72 12.88
C LYS A 147 10.73 23.05 13.54
N LYS A 148 9.93 23.88 12.89
CA LYS A 148 9.59 25.25 13.32
C LYS A 148 8.52 25.38 14.40
N ASN A 149 7.87 24.30 14.83
CA ASN A 149 6.83 24.36 15.87
C ASN A 149 7.16 23.50 17.11
N LEU A 150 8.37 23.65 17.66
CA LEU A 150 8.52 23.43 19.10
C LEU A 150 8.02 24.71 19.79
N PRO A 151 6.98 24.66 20.65
CA PRO A 151 6.75 25.76 21.56
C PRO A 151 8.00 25.87 22.43
N LEU A 152 8.69 27.00 22.34
CA LEU A 152 9.63 27.45 23.35
C LEU A 152 8.87 27.44 24.68
N LEU A 153 9.02 26.37 25.46
CA LEU A 153 8.68 26.42 26.86
C LEU A 153 9.73 27.33 27.51
N MET A 154 9.40 28.62 27.60
CA MET A 154 10.04 29.51 28.55
C MET A 154 9.69 28.99 29.94
N ILE A 155 10.70 28.45 30.64
CA ILE A 155 10.81 28.50 32.10
C ILE A 155 12.26 28.86 32.41
#